data_AF-A0A699YWA3-F1
#
_entry.id   AF-A0A699YWA3-F1
#
_cell.length_a   1.000
_cell.length_b   1.000
_cell.length_c   1.000
_cell.angle_alpha   90.00
_cell.angle_beta   90.00
_cell.angle_gamma   90.00
#
_symmetry.space_group_name_H-M   'P 1'
#
loop_
_entity.id
_entity.type
_entity.pdbx_description
1 polymer ?
#
loop_
_entity_poly.entity_id
_entity_poly.type
_entity_poly.pdbx_seq_one_letter_code
_entity_poly.pdbx_strand_id
1 'polypeptide(L)'
;DLEVSFSCPDPGPLTTTIELQVQGGRLLRVPFKAVGVVPQVQIDVDEFNFGQVFIGASAKLPFLLTNTTPVPAKLVVDLVATPYLQLLLAKDAWSSTEYDQCPLMRIGVQGQVLSGSARA
;
A
#
# COMPACT_ATOMS: atom_id res chain seq x y z
N ASP A 1 28.41 -19.21 -4.31
CA ASP A 1 27.06 -19.38 -4.86
C ASP A 1 26.75 -18.26 -5.85
N LEU A 2 25.96 -18.56 -6.89
CA LEU A 2 25.56 -17.58 -7.91
C LEU A 2 24.11 -17.16 -7.63
N GLU A 3 23.85 -15.87 -7.54
CA GLU A 3 22.52 -15.34 -7.23
C GLU A 3 21.99 -14.46 -8.37
N VAL A 4 20.66 -14.47 -8.58
CA VAL A 4 19.96 -13.64 -9.56
C VAL A 4 19.02 -12.72 -8.82
N SER A 5 19.23 -11.41 -8.95
CA SER A 5 18.31 -10.38 -8.44
C SER A 5 17.42 -9.85 -9.57
N PHE A 6 16.17 -9.56 -9.25
CA PHE A 6 15.18 -9.07 -10.21
C PHE A 6 14.35 -7.96 -9.58
N SER A 7 14.20 -6.85 -10.31
CA SER A 7 13.30 -5.76 -9.98
C SER A 7 12.27 -5.64 -11.09
N CYS A 8 10.98 -5.75 -10.74
CA CYS A 8 9.89 -5.73 -11.70
C CYS A 8 9.53 -4.28 -12.06
N PRO A 9 9.71 -3.84 -13.33
CA PRO A 9 9.42 -2.46 -13.72
C PRO A 9 7.93 -2.22 -13.99
N ASP A 10 7.23 -3.24 -14.51
CA ASP A 10 5.87 -3.12 -15.03
C ASP A 10 4.98 -4.27 -14.53
N PRO A 11 3.67 -4.02 -14.31
CA PRO A 11 2.72 -5.09 -14.02
C PRO A 11 2.56 -6.07 -15.19
N GLY A 12 2.24 -7.31 -14.84
CA GLY A 12 1.93 -8.37 -15.81
C GLY A 12 3.00 -9.46 -15.90
N PRO A 13 2.79 -10.47 -16.77
CA PRO A 13 3.69 -11.60 -16.91
C PRO A 13 4.96 -11.21 -17.66
N LEU A 14 6.11 -11.54 -17.08
CA LEU A 14 7.42 -11.41 -17.70
C LEU A 14 8.03 -12.80 -17.89
N THR A 15 8.37 -13.14 -19.13
CA THR A 15 9.10 -14.37 -19.46
C THR A 15 10.33 -14.02 -20.29
N THR A 16 11.51 -14.45 -19.84
CA THR A 16 12.76 -14.31 -20.59
C THR A 16 13.63 -15.54 -20.41
N THR A 17 14.76 -15.62 -21.11
CA THR A 17 15.74 -16.70 -20.97
C THR A 17 17.08 -16.09 -20.62
N ILE A 18 17.66 -16.55 -19.51
CA ILE A 18 19.03 -16.20 -19.11
C ILE A 18 19.97 -17.12 -19.88
N GLU A 19 20.84 -16.56 -20.70
CA GLU A 19 21.85 -17.29 -21.45
C GLU A 19 23.21 -17.20 -20.73
N LEU A 20 23.80 -18.34 -20.42
CA LEU A 20 25.11 -18.44 -19.76
C LEU A 20 26.09 -19.09 -20.72
N GLN A 21 27.12 -18.36 -21.11
CA GLN A 21 28.16 -18.85 -22.00
C GLN A 21 29.37 -19.34 -21.21
N VAL A 22 29.69 -20.63 -21.34
CA VAL A 22 30.91 -21.22 -20.79
C VAL A 22 31.98 -21.20 -21.88
N GLN A 23 33.16 -20.63 -21.61
CA GLN A 23 34.26 -20.62 -22.57
C GLN A 23 34.66 -22.05 -22.97
N GLY A 24 34.69 -22.33 -24.27
CA GLY A 24 34.95 -23.67 -24.80
C GLY A 24 33.84 -24.70 -24.57
N GLY A 25 32.71 -24.29 -23.97
CA GLY A 25 31.59 -25.16 -23.61
C GLY A 25 30.30 -24.84 -24.38
N ARG A 26 29.23 -25.53 -23.99
CA ARG A 26 27.88 -25.34 -24.55
C ARG A 26 27.20 -24.14 -23.89
N LEU A 27 26.39 -23.42 -24.66
CA LEU A 27 25.48 -22.38 -24.15
C LEU A 27 24.42 -23.02 -23.23
N LEU A 28 24.30 -22.54 -21.99
CA LEU A 28 23.26 -22.93 -21.05
C LEU A 28 22.13 -21.89 -21.10
N ARG A 29 20.89 -22.35 -21.07
CA ARG A 29 19.69 -21.51 -21.10
C ARG A 29 18.82 -21.81 -19.90
N VAL A 30 18.52 -20.78 -19.11
CA VAL A 30 17.66 -20.89 -17.93
C VAL A 30 16.41 -20.05 -18.16
N PRO A 31 15.21 -20.65 -18.23
CA PRO A 31 13.98 -19.88 -18.37
C PRO A 31 13.72 -19.09 -17.09
N PHE A 32 13.42 -17.80 -17.24
CA PHE A 32 13.02 -16.90 -16.18
C PHE A 32 11.54 -16.53 -16.35
N LYS A 33 10.78 -16.62 -15.26
CA LYS A 33 9.37 -16.22 -15.21
C LYS A 33 9.12 -15.39 -13.96
N ALA A 34 8.43 -14.27 -14.12
CA ALA A 34 7.94 -13.44 -13.04
C ALA A 34 6.57 -12.85 -13.39
N VAL A 35 5.82 -12.40 -12.39
CA VAL A 35 4.57 -11.66 -12.59
C VAL A 35 4.61 -10.42 -11.73
N GLY A 36 4.60 -9.25 -12.36
CA GLY A 36 4.42 -7.97 -11.67
C GLY A 36 2.98 -7.81 -11.21
N VAL A 37 2.77 -7.56 -9.92
CA VAL A 37 1.44 -7.33 -9.35
C VAL A 37 1.45 -5.97 -8.65
N VAL A 38 0.46 -5.14 -8.96
CA VAL A 38 0.25 -3.83 -8.34
C VAL A 38 -0.84 -3.95 -7.28
N PRO A 39 -0.65 -3.38 -6.08
CA PRO A 39 -1.69 -3.38 -5.06
C PRO A 39 -2.93 -2.60 -5.53
N GLN A 40 -4.11 -3.21 -5.38
CA GLN A 40 -5.38 -2.55 -5.69
C GLN A 40 -6.25 -2.47 -4.44
N VAL A 41 -6.55 -1.25 -4.01
CA VAL A 41 -7.38 -0.96 -2.83
C VAL A 41 -8.71 -0.37 -3.28
N GLN A 42 -9.80 -0.85 -2.68
CA GLN A 42 -11.16 -0.35 -2.91
C GLN A 42 -11.71 0.28 -1.63
N ILE A 43 -12.58 1.28 -1.80
CA ILE A 43 -13.35 1.94 -0.75
C ILE A 43 -14.83 1.57 -0.96
N ASP A 44 -15.55 1.27 0.11
CA ASP A 44 -16.97 0.87 0.08
C ASP A 44 -17.96 2.05 -0.01
N VAL A 45 -17.44 3.28 -0.03
CA VAL A 45 -18.20 4.54 -0.07
C VAL A 45 -17.78 5.35 -1.27
N ASP A 46 -18.75 5.78 -2.09
CA ASP A 46 -18.52 6.65 -3.25
C ASP A 46 -18.38 8.13 -2.85
N GLU A 47 -19.10 8.56 -1.81
CA GLU A 47 -19.11 9.94 -1.32
C GLU A 47 -19.26 10.01 0.21
N PHE A 48 -18.47 10.88 0.86
CA PHE A 48 -18.64 11.23 2.27
C PHE A 48 -19.61 12.41 2.45
N ASN A 49 -20.90 12.12 2.56
CA ASN A 49 -21.93 13.15 2.76
C ASN A 49 -22.31 13.28 4.25
N PHE A 50 -21.84 14.35 4.89
CA PHE A 50 -22.13 14.68 6.30
C PHE A 50 -23.43 15.50 6.48
N GLY A 51 -24.08 15.94 5.39
CA GLY A 51 -25.24 16.83 5.46
C GLY A 51 -24.93 18.16 6.15
N GLN A 52 -25.84 18.61 7.01
CA GLN A 52 -25.66 19.83 7.80
C GLN A 52 -24.98 19.50 9.13
N VAL A 53 -23.81 20.08 9.37
CA VAL A 53 -23.05 19.95 10.62
C VAL A 53 -23.00 21.30 11.32
N PHE A 54 -23.33 21.33 12.61
CA PHE A 54 -23.25 22.56 13.40
C PHE A 54 -21.81 23.07 13.52
N ILE A 55 -21.63 24.39 13.47
CA ILE A 55 -20.32 25.01 13.66
C ILE A 55 -19.77 24.63 15.04
N GLY A 56 -18.54 24.10 15.06
CA GLY A 56 -17.88 23.64 16.29
C GLY A 56 -18.19 22.19 16.67
N ALA A 57 -19.14 21.52 15.99
CA ALA A 57 -19.36 20.09 16.18
C ALA A 57 -18.41 19.25 15.30
N SER A 58 -18.14 18.02 15.74
CA SER A 58 -17.44 17.02 14.95
C SER A 58 -18.40 15.90 14.56
N ALA A 59 -18.38 15.51 13.28
CA ALA A 59 -19.09 14.36 12.76
C ALA A 59 -18.10 13.32 12.21
N LYS A 60 -18.49 12.04 12.19
CA LYS A 60 -17.68 10.93 11.69
C LYS A 60 -18.55 10.00 10.85
N LEU A 61 -17.99 9.52 9.75
CA LEU A 61 -18.58 8.47 8.93
C LEU A 61 -17.61 7.29 8.85
N PRO A 62 -18.04 6.07 9.19
CA PRO A 62 -17.22 4.89 8.99
C PRO A 62 -17.14 4.54 7.50
N PHE A 63 -16.02 3.96 7.09
CA PHE A 63 -15.83 3.37 5.76
C PHE A 63 -14.78 2.26 5.85
N LEU A 64 -14.77 1.36 4.87
CA LEU A 64 -13.88 0.23 4.76
C LEU A 64 -12.93 0.38 3.57
N LEU A 65 -11.64 0.15 3.83
CA LEU A 65 -10.60 0.00 2.80
C LEU A 65 -10.26 -1.48 2.67
N THR A 66 -10.42 -2.04 1.48
CA THR A 66 -10.11 -3.44 1.20
C THR A 66 -9.03 -3.55 0.13
N ASN A 67 -7.91 -4.18 0.47
CA ASN A 67 -6.92 -4.59 -0.54
C ASN A 67 -7.43 -5.86 -1.25
N THR A 68 -7.71 -5.74 -2.54
CA THR A 68 -8.27 -6.80 -3.38
C THR A 68 -7.19 -7.66 -4.05
N THR A 69 -5.91 -7.38 -3.77
CA THR A 69 -4.77 -8.05 -4.37
C THR A 69 -3.95 -8.81 -3.33
N PRO A 70 -3.24 -9.88 -3.72
CA PRO A 70 -2.45 -10.68 -2.79
C PRO A 70 -1.15 -10.00 -2.33
N VAL A 71 -0.78 -8.87 -2.94
CA VAL A 71 0.42 -8.12 -2.55
C VAL A 71 0.08 -7.07 -1.49
N PRO A 72 0.91 -6.89 -0.43
CA PRO A 72 0.67 -5.88 0.58
C PRO A 72 0.60 -4.46 -0.01
N ALA A 73 -0.47 -3.73 0.33
CA ALA A 73 -0.61 -2.33 -0.02
C ALA A 73 -0.06 -1.45 1.11
N LYS A 74 0.64 -0.36 0.75
CA LYS A 74 1.02 0.71 1.68
C LYS A 74 0.20 1.95 1.36
N LEU A 75 -0.56 2.43 2.33
CA LEU A 75 -1.37 3.63 2.19
C LEU A 75 -0.62 4.83 2.78
N VAL A 76 -0.61 5.93 2.03
CA VAL A 76 -0.13 7.24 2.49
C VAL A 76 -1.21 8.25 2.19
N VAL A 77 -1.61 9.02 3.20
CA VAL A 77 -2.67 10.02 3.06
C VAL A 77 -2.10 11.41 3.31
N ASP A 78 -2.30 12.29 2.32
CA ASP A 78 -2.03 13.72 2.43
C ASP A 78 -3.35 14.46 2.71
N LEU A 79 -3.43 15.10 3.88
CA LEU A 79 -4.55 15.95 4.30
C LEU A 79 -4.10 17.39 4.56
N VAL A 80 -2.91 17.79 4.11
CA VAL A 80 -2.32 19.11 4.40
C VAL A 80 -3.21 20.24 3.89
N ALA A 81 -3.82 20.07 2.72
CA ALA A 81 -4.74 21.05 2.14
C ALA A 81 -6.13 21.08 2.81
N THR A 82 -6.44 20.13 3.70
CA THR A 82 -7.76 19.94 4.32
C THR A 82 -7.63 19.82 5.83
N PRO A 83 -7.29 20.91 6.56
CA PRO A 83 -7.01 20.86 7.99
C PRO A 83 -8.22 20.50 8.87
N TYR A 84 -9.43 20.58 8.31
CA TYR A 84 -10.68 20.19 8.96
C TYR A 84 -11.01 18.70 8.80
N LEU A 85 -10.26 17.94 8.00
CA LEU A 85 -10.44 16.50 7.84
C LEU A 85 -9.46 15.72 8.70
N GLN A 86 -9.94 14.61 9.25
CA GLN A 86 -9.13 13.68 10.02
C GLN A 86 -9.53 12.24 9.74
N LEU A 87 -8.54 11.40 9.42
CA LEU A 87 -8.72 9.95 9.39
C LEU A 87 -8.40 9.34 10.75
N LEU A 88 -9.31 8.52 11.24
CA LEU A 88 -9.19 7.78 12.49
C LEU A 88 -9.26 6.29 12.17
N LEU A 89 -8.33 5.52 12.73
CA LEU A 89 -8.36 4.07 12.65
C LEU A 89 -8.49 3.53 14.09
N ALA A 90 -9.59 2.83 14.35
CA ALA A 90 -9.83 2.22 15.66
C ALA A 90 -8.88 1.04 15.90
N LYS A 91 -8.56 0.73 17.16
CA LYS A 91 -7.56 -0.30 17.50
C LYS A 91 -7.97 -1.72 17.05
N ASP A 92 -9.26 -1.99 17.04
CA ASP A 92 -9.88 -3.26 16.61
C ASP A 92 -10.03 -3.37 15.09
N ALA A 93 -9.85 -2.27 14.35
CA ALA A 93 -9.97 -2.23 12.89
C ALA A 93 -8.69 -2.67 12.14
N TRP A 94 -7.64 -3.09 12.85
CA TRP A 94 -6.39 -3.57 12.25
C TRP A 94 -5.74 -4.68 13.08
N SER A 95 -5.01 -5.56 12.39
CA SER A 95 -4.36 -6.71 13.01
C SER A 95 -3.12 -6.29 13.79
N SER A 96 -3.14 -6.45 15.12
CA SER A 96 -1.96 -6.26 15.97
C SER A 96 -0.95 -7.40 15.89
N THR A 97 -1.26 -8.48 15.15
CA THR A 97 -0.28 -9.55 14.86
C THR A 97 0.50 -9.26 13.57
N GLU A 98 -0.08 -8.51 12.63
CA GLU A 98 0.57 -8.13 11.37
C GLU A 98 1.28 -6.77 11.46
N TYR A 99 0.84 -5.90 12.36
CA TYR A 99 1.40 -4.57 12.55
C TYR A 99 1.79 -4.33 14.01
N ASP A 100 3.02 -3.87 14.24
CA ASP A 100 3.49 -3.46 15.56
C ASP A 100 2.89 -2.11 16.00
N GLN A 101 2.54 -1.26 15.03
CA GLN A 101 1.99 0.08 15.23
C GLN A 101 0.83 0.35 14.27
N CYS A 102 0.05 1.40 14.55
CA CYS A 102 -1.07 1.78 13.71
C CYS A 102 -0.62 1.96 12.25
N PRO A 103 -1.21 1.22 11.29
CA PRO A 103 -0.77 1.26 9.89
C PRO A 103 -1.16 2.57 9.17
N LEU A 104 -2.04 3.38 9.76
CA LEU A 104 -2.43 4.66 9.21
C LEU A 104 -1.31 5.68 9.44
N MET A 105 -0.58 6.04 8.38
CA MET A 105 0.42 7.10 8.41
C MET A 105 -0.14 8.39 7.84
N ARG A 106 0.08 9.52 8.52
CA ARG A 106 -0.34 10.86 8.09
C ARG A 106 0.86 11.65 7.59
N ILE A 107 0.70 12.40 6.51
CA ILE A 107 1.70 13.41 6.14
C ILE A 107 1.38 14.71 6.89
N GLY A 108 2.34 15.18 7.71
CA GLY A 108 2.26 16.48 8.39
C GLY A 108 2.60 17.65 7.47
N VAL A 109 2.42 18.88 7.98
CA VAL A 109 2.53 20.18 7.27
C VAL A 109 3.93 20.45 6.65
N GLN A 110 4.91 19.58 6.85
CA GLN A 110 6.26 19.67 6.26
C GLN A 110 6.72 18.39 5.53
N GLY A 111 5.79 17.54 5.08
CA GLY A 111 6.14 16.27 4.41
C GLY A 111 6.64 15.18 5.36
N GLN A 112 6.63 15.43 6.67
CA GLN A 112 7.04 14.48 7.69
C GLN A 112 5.93 13.44 7.88
N VAL A 113 6.25 12.16 7.69
CA VAL A 113 5.32 11.06 7.94
C VAL A 113 5.19 10.88 9.46
N LEU A 114 3.99 11.11 9.98
CA LEU A 114 3.63 10.93 11.38
C LEU A 114 2.79 9.65 11.52
N SER A 115 3.15 8.80 12.49
CA SER A 115 2.33 7.64 12.84
C SER A 115 0.96 8.12 13.33
N GLY A 116 -0.12 7.63 12.73
CA GLY A 116 -1.47 7.97 13.13
C GLY A 116 -1.81 7.39 14.49
N SER A 117 -2.39 8.18 15.39
CA SER A 117 -2.83 7.65 16.69
C SER A 117 -4.01 6.69 16.49
N ALA A 118 -3.84 5.42 16.85
CA ALA A 118 -4.99 4.56 17.16
C ALA A 118 -5.64 5.09 18.44
N ARG A 119 -6.95 5.37 18.40
CA ARG A 119 -7.71 5.58 19.63
C ARG A 119 -8.32 4.24 20.05
N ALA A 120 -8.24 3.97 21.35
CA ALA A 120 -8.87 2.83 22.01
C ALA A 120 -10.38 2.88 21.88
#